data_AF-A0AAJ2YHL2-F1
#
_entry.id   AF-A0AAJ2YHL2-F1
#
_cell.length_a   1.000
_cell.length_b   1.000
_cell.length_c   1.000
_cell.angle_alpha   90.00
_cell.angle_beta   90.00
_cell.angle_gamma   90.00
#
_symmetry.space_group_name_H-M   'P 1'
#
loop_
_entity.id
_entity.type
_entity.pdbx_description
1 polymer ?
#
loop_
_entity_poly.entity_id
_entity_poly.type
_entity_poly.pdbx_seq_one_letter_code
_entity_poly.pdbx_strand_id
1 'polypeptide(L)'
;MGELWNAITSDFGTGLIGALVGGGFTLLGTWLQSRSGDAAAHLAQTRATAQRGVAAATTLAITIQRQTYREHGTFEDREGWGRELMAHQSNLTALLGLLPDDQRDTRDRVLDLLDGVQYWDGREVWEEYRIRTTSFLGEMAAWLVALARGSEPPERREMTRVVAERILDHRQGGLEDEREALVMRAEMYELDEEERERVREIDAALEAIELERSTLAQNQITAS
;
A
#
# COMPACT_ATOMS: atom_id res chain seq x y z
N MET A 1 12.70 1.22 15.45
CA MET A 1 11.65 1.76 14.54
C MET A 1 11.65 1.09 13.16
N GLY A 2 12.65 0.27 12.77
CA GLY A 2 12.70 -0.36 11.44
C GLY A 2 12.01 -1.74 11.29
N GLU A 3 11.96 -2.57 12.34
CA GLU A 3 11.47 -3.95 12.22
C GLU A 3 9.93 -4.05 12.11
N LEU A 4 9.20 -3.20 12.84
CA LEU A 4 7.73 -3.16 12.77
C LEU A 4 7.26 -2.55 11.43
N TRP A 5 8.07 -1.66 10.85
CA TRP A 5 7.79 -1.06 9.56
C TRP A 5 8.04 -2.04 8.42
N ASN A 6 9.18 -2.76 8.43
CA ASN A 6 9.42 -3.85 7.47
C ASN A 6 8.32 -4.91 7.54
N ALA A 7 7.85 -5.30 8.73
CA ALA A 7 6.72 -6.22 8.88
C ALA A 7 5.39 -5.68 8.29
N ILE A 8 5.16 -4.37 8.36
CA ILE A 8 3.96 -3.72 7.79
C ILE A 8 4.08 -3.56 6.27
N THR A 9 5.30 -3.40 5.74
CA THR A 9 5.54 -3.01 4.35
C THR A 9 6.00 -4.11 3.40
N SER A 10 6.71 -5.15 3.88
CA SER A 10 7.19 -6.24 3.03
C SER A 10 6.12 -7.32 2.83
N ASP A 11 5.20 -7.46 3.78
CA ASP A 11 4.09 -8.41 3.76
C ASP A 11 2.84 -7.75 4.35
N PHE A 12 2.19 -6.89 3.57
CA PHE A 12 0.97 -6.20 4.00
C PHE A 12 -0.14 -7.18 4.41
N GLY A 13 -0.11 -8.43 3.91
CA GLY A 13 -1.02 -9.51 4.28
C GLY A 13 -0.70 -10.21 5.61
N THR A 14 0.54 -10.19 6.10
CA THR A 14 0.94 -11.00 7.27
C THR A 14 1.22 -10.14 8.51
N GLY A 15 1.82 -8.96 8.33
CA GLY A 15 2.15 -8.07 9.46
C GLY A 15 0.96 -7.30 10.00
N LEU A 16 0.06 -6.82 9.13
CA LEU A 16 -1.13 -6.07 9.54
C LEU A 16 -2.22 -7.01 10.09
N ILE A 17 -2.36 -8.20 9.49
CA ILE A 17 -3.25 -9.26 9.99
C ILE A 17 -2.70 -9.86 11.30
N GLY A 18 -1.39 -10.08 11.42
CA GLY A 18 -0.78 -10.55 12.68
C GLY A 18 -0.96 -9.56 13.84
N ALA A 19 -0.84 -8.26 13.58
CA ALA A 19 -1.07 -7.22 14.59
C ALA A 19 -2.56 -6.99 14.92
N LEU A 20 -3.48 -7.26 13.99
CA LEU A 20 -4.93 -7.12 14.22
C LEU A 20 -5.61 -8.41 14.74
N VAL A 21 -5.04 -9.58 14.47
CA VAL A 21 -5.59 -10.90 14.87
C VAL A 21 -4.84 -11.51 16.06
N GLY A 22 -3.59 -11.12 16.33
CA GLY A 22 -2.71 -11.80 17.30
C GLY A 22 -2.51 -11.14 18.67
N GLY A 23 -2.84 -9.86 18.88
CA GLY A 23 -2.71 -9.26 20.21
C GLY A 23 -2.96 -7.76 20.28
N GLY A 24 -3.89 -7.34 21.14
CA GLY A 24 -3.98 -5.93 21.55
C GLY A 24 -5.33 -5.32 21.89
N PHE A 25 -6.35 -6.10 22.29
CA PHE A 25 -7.62 -5.53 22.81
C PHE A 25 -7.74 -5.49 24.35
N THR A 26 -6.63 -5.68 25.08
CA THR A 26 -6.63 -5.77 26.57
C THR A 26 -5.96 -4.62 27.32
N LEU A 27 -5.80 -3.43 26.73
CA LEU A 27 -5.34 -2.23 27.46
C LEU A 27 -6.30 -1.05 27.34
N LEU A 28 -7.58 -1.28 27.67
CA LEU A 28 -8.58 -0.22 27.86
C LEU A 28 -9.28 -0.30 29.23
N GLY A 29 -8.54 -0.70 30.26
CA GLY A 29 -8.94 -0.52 31.64
C GLY A 29 -7.81 0.16 32.40
N THR A 30 -8.12 1.25 33.13
CA THR A 30 -7.31 1.86 34.21
C THR A 30 -6.37 3.05 33.92
N TRP A 31 -6.73 3.99 33.02
CA TRP A 31 -6.15 5.35 33.12
C TRP A 31 -7.15 6.52 33.01
N LEU A 32 -8.43 6.28 32.73
CA LEU A 32 -9.43 7.35 32.61
C LEU A 32 -10.31 7.48 33.86
N GLN A 33 -9.67 7.75 34.99
CA GLN A 33 -10.38 8.25 36.16
C GLN A 33 -9.75 9.58 36.58
N SER A 34 -10.47 10.66 36.25
CA SER A 34 -10.30 12.07 36.67
C SER A 34 -9.47 13.02 35.76
N ARG A 35 -10.15 13.69 34.81
CA ARG A 35 -10.42 15.15 34.81
C ARG A 35 -11.01 15.63 33.45
N SER A 36 -12.18 16.27 33.54
CA SER A 36 -13.03 16.86 32.48
C SER A 36 -13.67 15.89 31.45
N GLY A 37 -15.00 15.77 31.52
CA GLY A 37 -15.79 14.82 30.71
C GLY A 37 -15.72 15.06 29.20
N ASP A 38 -15.51 16.31 28.78
CA ASP A 38 -15.54 16.66 27.36
C ASP A 38 -14.23 16.36 26.64
N ALA A 39 -13.07 16.66 27.25
CA ALA A 39 -11.77 16.38 26.64
C ALA A 39 -11.50 14.87 26.53
N ALA A 40 -11.89 14.12 27.56
CA ALA A 40 -11.81 12.66 27.56
C ALA A 40 -12.74 12.03 26.52
N ALA A 41 -13.98 12.51 26.41
CA ALA A 41 -14.94 12.05 25.40
C ALA A 41 -14.49 12.41 23.98
N HIS A 42 -13.98 13.62 23.78
CA HIS A 42 -13.44 14.09 22.50
C HIS A 42 -12.28 13.22 22.01
N LEU A 43 -11.33 12.92 22.91
CA LEU A 43 -10.20 12.05 22.62
C LEU A 43 -10.64 10.60 22.37
N ALA A 44 -11.60 10.08 23.13
CA ALA A 44 -12.16 8.75 22.91
C ALA A 44 -12.87 8.64 21.54
N GLN A 45 -13.66 9.65 21.17
CA GLN A 45 -14.32 9.72 19.87
C GLN A 45 -13.31 9.78 18.72
N THR A 46 -12.31 10.67 18.82
CA THR A 46 -11.24 10.80 17.82
C THR A 46 -10.54 9.48 17.56
N ARG A 47 -10.15 8.78 18.64
CA ARG A 47 -9.50 7.47 18.56
C ARG A 47 -10.42 6.41 17.96
N ALA A 48 -11.69 6.39 18.34
CA ALA A 48 -12.67 5.45 17.80
C ALA A 48 -12.89 5.67 16.29
N THR A 49 -12.98 6.92 15.84
CA THR A 49 -13.10 7.25 14.41
C THR A 49 -11.84 6.84 13.64
N ALA A 50 -10.66 7.15 14.16
CA ALA A 50 -9.39 6.74 13.56
C ALA A 50 -9.29 5.20 13.45
N GLN A 51 -9.66 4.46 14.51
CA GLN A 51 -9.71 2.99 14.49
C GLN A 51 -10.65 2.43 13.43
N ARG A 52 -11.84 3.03 13.26
CA ARG A 52 -12.76 2.64 12.18
C ARG A 52 -12.16 2.91 10.80
N GLY A 53 -11.46 4.03 10.64
CA GLY A 53 -10.72 4.34 9.43
C GLY A 53 -9.64 3.30 9.12
N VAL A 54 -8.84 2.89 10.12
CA VAL A 54 -7.85 1.82 9.97
C VAL A 54 -8.51 0.51 9.52
N ALA A 55 -9.61 0.11 10.16
CA ALA A 55 -10.35 -1.10 9.79
C ALA A 55 -10.88 -1.04 8.35
N ALA A 56 -11.42 0.11 7.92
CA ALA A 56 -11.90 0.29 6.55
C ALA A 56 -10.75 0.24 5.53
N ALA A 57 -9.64 0.92 5.79
CA ALA A 57 -8.43 0.88 4.94
C ALA A 57 -7.88 -0.54 4.80
N THR A 58 -7.79 -1.26 5.92
CA THR A 58 -7.32 -2.64 5.97
C THR A 58 -8.25 -3.58 5.23
N THR A 59 -9.57 -3.40 5.38
CA THR A 59 -10.57 -4.21 4.67
C THR A 59 -10.39 -4.07 3.16
N LEU A 60 -10.27 -2.84 2.65
CA LEU A 60 -10.03 -2.59 1.23
C LEU A 60 -8.71 -3.23 0.76
N ALA A 61 -7.65 -3.13 1.56
CA ALA A 61 -6.37 -3.76 1.23
C ALA A 61 -6.44 -5.31 1.21
N ILE A 62 -7.22 -5.92 2.09
CA ILE A 62 -7.47 -7.37 2.07
C ILE A 62 -8.29 -7.75 0.84
N THR A 63 -9.30 -6.95 0.49
CA THR A 63 -10.13 -7.21 -0.71
C THR A 63 -9.29 -7.22 -1.97
N ILE A 64 -8.44 -6.20 -2.18
CA ILE A 64 -7.58 -6.14 -3.37
C ILE A 64 -6.53 -7.26 -3.39
N GLN A 65 -5.99 -7.66 -2.23
CA GLN A 65 -5.02 -8.76 -2.16
C GLN A 65 -5.61 -10.12 -2.54
N ARG A 66 -6.90 -10.33 -2.26
CA ARG A 66 -7.62 -11.58 -2.58
C ARG A 66 -7.99 -11.69 -4.04
N GLN A 67 -8.10 -10.57 -4.74
CA GLN A 67 -8.41 -10.54 -6.16
C GLN A 67 -7.15 -10.84 -6.98
N THR A 68 -7.27 -11.78 -7.92
CA THR A 68 -6.21 -12.19 -8.82
C THR A 68 -6.74 -12.08 -10.25
N TYR A 69 -6.41 -10.99 -10.91
CA TYR A 69 -6.68 -10.82 -12.34
C TYR A 69 -5.40 -11.09 -13.14
N ARG A 70 -5.55 -11.71 -14.30
CA ARG A 70 -4.43 -11.89 -15.24
C ARG A 70 -4.19 -10.58 -15.99
N GLU A 71 -2.94 -10.14 -16.03
CA GLU A 71 -2.52 -8.97 -16.80
C GLU A 71 -3.45 -7.77 -16.55
N HIS A 72 -4.20 -7.34 -17.56
CA HIS A 72 -5.07 -6.16 -17.53
C HIS A 72 -6.53 -6.44 -17.14
N GLY A 73 -6.87 -7.70 -16.89
CA GLY A 73 -8.24 -8.15 -16.61
C GLY A 73 -9.22 -7.91 -17.76
N THR A 74 -10.47 -8.32 -17.55
CA THR A 74 -11.58 -8.01 -18.46
C THR A 74 -12.22 -6.65 -18.14
N PHE A 75 -13.09 -6.16 -19.02
CA PHE A 75 -13.87 -4.96 -18.73
C PHE A 75 -14.78 -5.18 -17.52
N GLU A 76 -15.40 -6.35 -17.43
CA GLU A 76 -16.26 -6.75 -16.33
C GLU A 76 -15.51 -6.81 -14.99
N ASP A 77 -14.26 -7.29 -14.99
CA ASP A 77 -13.40 -7.28 -13.80
C ASP A 77 -13.17 -5.86 -13.29
N ARG A 78 -12.79 -4.94 -14.20
CA ARG A 78 -12.51 -3.54 -13.89
C ARG A 78 -13.73 -2.80 -13.37
N GLU A 79 -14.88 -2.99 -14.03
CA GLU A 79 -16.15 -2.41 -13.60
C GLU A 79 -16.63 -2.97 -12.25
N GLY A 80 -16.47 -4.28 -12.04
CA GLY A 80 -16.78 -4.93 -10.78
C GLY A 80 -15.96 -4.34 -9.63
N TRP A 81 -14.64 -4.33 -9.81
CA TRP A 81 -13.71 -3.76 -8.85
C TRP A 81 -13.96 -2.27 -8.60
N GLY A 82 -14.19 -1.48 -9.65
CA GLY A 82 -14.43 -0.04 -9.51
C GLY A 82 -15.62 0.31 -8.63
N ARG A 83 -16.72 -0.44 -8.74
CA ARG A 83 -17.89 -0.24 -7.87
C ARG A 83 -17.58 -0.56 -6.41
N GLU A 84 -16.86 -1.65 -6.16
CA GLU A 84 -16.42 -2.02 -4.81
C GLU A 84 -15.48 -0.96 -4.22
N LEU A 85 -14.51 -0.50 -5.01
CA LEU A 85 -13.58 0.55 -4.62
C LEU A 85 -14.31 1.83 -4.25
N MET A 86 -15.22 2.33 -5.10
CA MET A 86 -15.98 3.56 -4.82
C MET A 86 -16.81 3.45 -3.55
N ALA A 87 -17.39 2.28 -3.26
CA ALA A 87 -18.12 2.05 -2.02
C ALA A 87 -17.20 2.13 -0.79
N HIS A 88 -16.01 1.52 -0.86
CA HIS A 88 -15.01 1.59 0.21
C HIS A 88 -14.46 3.00 0.42
N GLN A 89 -14.14 3.72 -0.67
CA GLN A 89 -13.68 5.10 -0.61
C GLN A 89 -14.75 6.02 -0.02
N SER A 90 -16.01 5.87 -0.43
CA SER A 90 -17.12 6.66 0.11
C SER A 90 -17.29 6.46 1.62
N ASN A 91 -17.22 5.21 2.09
CA ASN A 91 -17.27 4.90 3.51
C ASN A 91 -16.09 5.52 4.28
N LEU A 92 -14.89 5.45 3.71
CA LEU A 92 -13.71 6.01 4.36
C LEU A 92 -13.75 7.54 4.42
N THR A 93 -14.12 8.20 3.32
CA THR A 93 -14.33 9.66 3.27
C THR A 93 -15.35 10.12 4.32
N ALA A 94 -16.46 9.37 4.49
CA ALA A 94 -17.45 9.67 5.52
C ALA A 94 -16.86 9.56 6.94
N LEU A 95 -16.06 8.52 7.22
CA LEU A 95 -15.39 8.36 8.51
C LEU A 95 -14.38 9.49 8.77
N LEU A 96 -13.62 9.90 7.77
CA LEU A 96 -12.66 11.00 7.87
C LEU A 96 -13.34 12.34 8.12
N GLY A 97 -14.54 12.54 7.56
CA GLY A 97 -15.38 13.71 7.84
C GLY A 97 -15.88 13.79 9.29
N LEU A 98 -15.83 12.70 10.05
CA LEU A 98 -16.18 12.67 11.48
C LEU A 98 -14.98 12.96 12.40
N LEU A 99 -13.77 13.17 11.85
CA LEU A 99 -12.63 13.64 12.63
C LEU A 99 -12.84 15.12 13.01
N PRO A 100 -12.49 15.50 14.25
CA PRO A 100 -12.61 16.88 14.70
C PRO A 100 -11.61 17.80 13.98
N ASP A 101 -11.91 19.10 13.99
CA ASP A 101 -11.17 20.10 13.20
C ASP A 101 -9.71 20.30 13.65
N ASP A 102 -9.39 20.00 14.90
CA ASP A 102 -8.02 19.98 15.41
C ASP A 102 -7.17 18.85 14.81
N GLN A 103 -7.81 17.88 14.13
CA GLN A 103 -7.15 16.78 13.40
C GLN A 103 -7.17 16.98 11.88
N ARG A 104 -7.41 18.22 11.43
CA ARG A 104 -7.49 18.57 10.00
C ARG A 104 -6.27 18.15 9.19
N ASP A 105 -5.06 18.32 9.70
CA ASP A 105 -3.85 17.96 8.96
C ASP A 105 -3.78 16.45 8.66
N THR A 106 -4.18 15.61 9.62
CA THR A 106 -4.28 14.16 9.42
C THR A 106 -5.40 13.83 8.44
N ARG A 107 -6.57 14.47 8.57
CA ARG A 107 -7.69 14.28 7.64
C ARG A 107 -7.29 14.62 6.21
N ASP A 108 -6.70 15.78 5.99
CA ASP A 108 -6.33 16.29 4.67
C ASP A 108 -5.25 15.40 4.04
N ARG A 109 -4.26 14.95 4.83
CA ARG A 109 -3.25 13.98 4.35
C ARG A 109 -3.86 12.62 4.02
N VAL A 110 -4.76 12.11 4.85
CA VAL A 110 -5.39 10.81 4.58
C VAL A 110 -6.30 10.87 3.36
N LEU A 111 -6.97 12.00 3.11
CA LEU A 111 -7.75 12.21 1.89
C LEU A 111 -6.86 12.28 0.65
N ASP A 112 -5.72 12.97 0.71
CA ASP A 112 -4.70 12.98 -0.35
C ASP A 112 -4.19 11.56 -0.67
N LEU A 113 -3.96 10.74 0.36
CA LEU A 113 -3.58 9.34 0.17
C LEU A 113 -4.71 8.48 -0.42
N LEU A 114 -5.95 8.77 -0.06
CA LEU A 114 -7.12 8.09 -0.60
C LEU A 114 -7.33 8.42 -2.09
N ASP A 115 -7.04 9.64 -2.51
CA ASP A 115 -7.09 10.07 -3.91
C ASP A 115 -6.04 9.33 -4.77
N GLY A 116 -4.89 9.00 -4.18
CA GLY A 116 -3.90 8.12 -4.81
C GLY A 116 -4.39 6.68 -5.07
N VAL A 117 -5.49 6.26 -4.43
CA VAL A 117 -6.15 4.98 -4.70
C VAL A 117 -7.13 5.14 -5.87
N GLN A 118 -6.63 5.03 -7.08
CA GLN A 118 -7.43 5.31 -8.29
C GLN A 118 -8.23 4.09 -8.76
N TYR A 119 -9.21 4.32 -9.62
CA TYR A 119 -9.90 3.27 -10.38
C TYR A 119 -8.90 2.54 -11.30
N TRP A 120 -9.04 1.22 -11.39
CA TRP A 120 -8.22 0.42 -12.32
C TRP A 120 -8.85 0.41 -13.72
N ASP A 121 -8.30 1.22 -14.62
CA ASP A 121 -8.80 1.36 -15.99
C ASP A 121 -8.21 0.36 -16.99
N GLY A 122 -7.30 -0.51 -16.53
CA GLY A 122 -6.64 -1.53 -17.34
C GLY A 122 -5.42 -1.03 -18.09
N ARG A 123 -4.98 0.23 -17.94
CA ARG A 123 -3.69 0.68 -18.50
C ARG A 123 -2.51 0.00 -17.81
N GLU A 124 -2.63 -0.18 -16.51
CA GLU A 124 -1.65 -0.88 -15.70
C GLU A 124 -2.02 -2.35 -15.57
N VAL A 125 -1.01 -3.21 -15.52
CA VAL A 125 -1.22 -4.60 -15.14
C VAL A 125 -1.70 -4.67 -13.69
N TRP A 126 -2.56 -5.63 -13.40
CA TRP A 126 -3.23 -5.79 -12.10
C TRP A 126 -2.24 -5.79 -10.93
N GLU A 127 -1.12 -6.48 -11.07
CA GLU A 127 -0.13 -6.60 -10.01
C GLU A 127 0.49 -5.25 -9.61
N GLU A 128 0.77 -4.40 -10.60
CA GLU A 128 1.30 -3.05 -10.35
C GLU A 128 0.24 -2.13 -9.73
N TYR A 129 -1.00 -2.22 -10.24
CA TYR A 129 -2.14 -1.53 -9.66
C TYR A 129 -2.34 -1.95 -8.19
N ARG A 130 -2.21 -3.24 -7.89
CA ARG A 130 -2.31 -3.81 -6.55
C ARG A 130 -1.19 -3.31 -5.64
N ILE A 131 0.06 -3.28 -6.12
CA ILE A 131 1.21 -2.73 -5.38
C ILE A 131 0.98 -1.25 -5.04
N ARG A 132 0.54 -0.45 -6.02
CA ARG A 132 0.21 0.96 -5.82
C ARG A 132 -0.85 1.14 -4.76
N THR A 133 -2.01 0.54 -4.98
CA THR A 133 -3.18 0.70 -4.11
C THR A 133 -2.86 0.28 -2.68
N THR A 134 -2.26 -0.90 -2.49
CA THR A 134 -1.89 -1.37 -1.14
C THR A 134 -0.85 -0.48 -0.46
N SER A 135 0.07 0.13 -1.21
CA SER A 135 1.05 1.08 -0.66
C SER A 135 0.40 2.37 -0.15
N PHE A 136 -0.53 2.96 -0.92
CA PHE A 136 -1.30 4.13 -0.49
C PHE A 136 -2.19 3.82 0.72
N LEU A 137 -2.88 2.67 0.71
CA LEU A 137 -3.69 2.21 1.84
C LEU A 137 -2.86 1.98 3.09
N GLY A 138 -1.63 1.49 2.94
CA GLY A 138 -0.69 1.28 4.03
C GLY A 138 -0.19 2.56 4.68
N GLU A 139 0.20 3.54 3.87
CA GLU A 139 0.58 4.87 4.36
C GLU A 139 -0.60 5.52 5.11
N MET A 140 -1.80 5.44 4.53
CA MET A 140 -3.02 5.94 5.16
C MET A 140 -3.30 5.27 6.52
N ALA A 141 -3.19 3.94 6.59
CA ALA A 141 -3.34 3.21 7.83
C ALA A 141 -2.31 3.66 8.88
N ALA A 142 -1.06 3.94 8.49
CA ALA A 142 -0.03 4.43 9.42
C ALA A 142 -0.40 5.78 10.05
N TRP A 143 -0.90 6.74 9.25
CA TRP A 143 -1.39 8.03 9.74
C TRP A 143 -2.57 7.86 10.71
N LEU A 144 -3.54 7.02 10.36
CA LEU A 144 -4.71 6.76 11.21
C LEU A 144 -4.36 5.99 12.50
N VAL A 145 -3.40 5.07 12.44
CA VAL A 145 -2.90 4.35 13.63
C VAL A 145 -2.18 5.32 14.58
N ALA A 146 -1.35 6.23 14.06
CA ALA A 146 -0.68 7.24 14.87
C ALA A 146 -1.72 8.11 15.62
N LEU A 147 -2.75 8.57 14.91
CA LEU A 147 -3.86 9.31 15.51
C LEU A 147 -4.62 8.49 16.56
N ALA A 148 -4.96 7.23 16.26
CA ALA A 148 -5.65 6.34 17.20
C ALA A 148 -4.85 6.08 18.48
N ARG A 149 -3.52 6.07 18.39
CA ARG A 149 -2.60 5.94 19.53
C ARG A 149 -2.37 7.27 20.26
N GLY A 150 -2.63 8.40 19.60
CA GLY A 150 -2.23 9.73 20.08
C GLY A 150 -0.72 9.93 20.04
N SER A 151 -0.04 9.29 19.10
CA SER A 151 1.39 9.50 18.83
C SER A 151 1.59 10.55 17.73
N GLU A 152 2.84 10.99 17.55
CA GLU A 152 3.21 11.84 16.44
C GLU A 152 2.90 11.17 15.09
N PRO A 153 2.36 11.91 14.09
CA PRO A 153 2.16 11.37 12.76
C PRO A 153 3.49 11.00 12.11
N PRO A 154 3.49 10.01 11.20
CA PRO A 154 4.70 9.67 10.45
C PRO A 154 5.13 10.82 9.54
N GLU A 155 6.41 10.80 9.14
CA GLU A 155 6.94 11.75 8.17
C GLU A 155 6.19 11.65 6.83
N ARG A 156 5.90 12.79 6.21
CA ARG A 156 5.24 12.82 4.91
C ARG A 156 6.18 12.30 3.84
N ARG A 157 5.80 11.20 3.21
CA ARG A 157 6.52 10.61 2.08
C ARG A 157 5.84 10.94 0.76
N GLU A 158 6.64 11.12 -0.29
CA GLU A 158 6.17 11.23 -1.66
C GLU A 158 5.75 9.85 -2.16
N MET A 159 4.47 9.51 -1.97
CA MET A 159 3.98 8.15 -2.22
C MET A 159 4.06 7.72 -3.68
N THR A 160 3.92 8.65 -4.63
CA THR A 160 4.11 8.37 -6.05
C THR A 160 5.49 7.79 -6.33
N ARG A 161 6.54 8.36 -5.72
CA ARG A 161 7.91 7.86 -5.85
C ARG A 161 8.09 6.50 -5.17
N VAL A 162 7.63 6.38 -3.92
CA VAL A 162 7.73 5.11 -3.16
C VAL A 162 7.05 3.97 -3.92
N VAL A 163 5.91 4.23 -4.55
CA VAL A 163 5.21 3.24 -5.38
C VAL A 163 5.97 2.93 -6.65
N ALA A 164 6.50 3.93 -7.36
CA ALA A 164 7.28 3.70 -8.57
C ALA A 164 8.50 2.81 -8.29
N GLU A 165 9.26 3.10 -7.22
CA GLU A 165 10.39 2.26 -6.79
C GLU A 165 9.95 0.82 -6.51
N ARG A 166 8.84 0.61 -5.79
CA ARG A 166 8.32 -0.73 -5.51
C ARG A 166 7.87 -1.51 -6.73
N ILE A 167 7.29 -0.82 -7.71
CA ILE A 167 6.90 -1.44 -8.98
C ILE A 167 8.16 -1.89 -9.74
N LEU A 168 9.21 -1.07 -9.74
CA LEU A 168 10.49 -1.44 -10.35
C LEU A 168 11.16 -2.61 -9.62
N ASP A 169 11.15 -2.61 -8.29
CA ASP A 169 11.64 -3.74 -7.48
C ASP A 169 10.88 -5.04 -7.82
N HIS A 170 9.55 -4.96 -7.95
CA HIS A 170 8.72 -6.10 -8.29
C HIS A 170 8.99 -6.64 -9.71
N ARG A 171 9.06 -5.74 -10.70
CA ARG A 171 9.39 -6.12 -12.09
C ARG A 171 10.77 -6.75 -12.18
N GLN A 172 11.76 -6.15 -11.53
CA GLN A 172 13.13 -6.63 -11.52
C GLN A 172 13.24 -8.01 -10.87
N GLY A 173 12.66 -8.20 -9.69
CA GLY A 173 12.69 -9.50 -9.00
C GLY A 173 12.07 -10.63 -9.84
N GLY A 174 10.92 -10.37 -10.48
CA GLY A 174 10.29 -11.36 -11.36
C GLY A 174 11.15 -11.72 -12.58
N LEU A 175 11.85 -10.76 -13.16
CA LEU A 175 12.77 -10.97 -14.28
C LEU A 175 14.05 -11.69 -13.85
N GLU A 176 14.61 -11.34 -12.69
CA GLU A 176 15.80 -11.99 -12.13
C GLU A 176 15.52 -13.47 -11.80
N ASP A 177 14.39 -13.75 -11.17
CA ASP A 177 13.95 -15.13 -10.86
C ASP A 177 13.77 -15.96 -12.15
N GLU A 178 13.12 -15.38 -13.17
CA GLU A 178 12.93 -16.04 -14.46
C GLU A 178 14.27 -16.31 -15.17
N ARG A 179 15.16 -15.31 -15.15
CA ARG A 179 16.51 -15.43 -15.72
C ARG A 179 17.33 -16.50 -15.02
N GLU A 180 17.32 -16.53 -13.69
CA GLU A 180 18.01 -17.54 -12.90
C GLU A 180 17.50 -18.94 -13.22
N ALA A 181 16.18 -19.12 -13.36
CA ALA A 181 15.58 -20.39 -13.75
C ALA A 181 16.04 -20.85 -15.15
N LEU A 182 16.17 -19.93 -16.11
CA LEU A 182 16.70 -20.22 -17.45
C LEU A 182 18.20 -20.52 -17.43
N VAL A 183 18.99 -19.81 -16.61
CA VAL A 183 20.43 -20.09 -16.45
C VAL A 183 20.65 -21.48 -15.84
N MET A 184 19.93 -21.82 -14.76
CA MET A 184 20.01 -23.17 -14.18
C MET A 184 19.60 -24.25 -15.19
N ARG A 185 18.60 -23.97 -16.03
CA ARG A 185 18.22 -24.89 -17.11
C ARG A 185 19.33 -25.04 -18.14
N ALA A 186 20.01 -23.95 -18.53
CA ALA A 186 21.15 -23.96 -19.45
C ALA A 186 22.36 -24.75 -18.92
N GLU A 187 22.54 -24.76 -17.59
CA GLU A 187 23.61 -25.53 -16.94
C GLU A 187 23.30 -27.03 -16.91
N MET A 188 22.02 -27.40 -16.79
CA MET A 188 21.58 -28.80 -16.76
C MET A 188 21.32 -29.39 -18.16
N TYR A 189 20.89 -28.56 -19.10
CA TYR A 189 20.44 -28.90 -20.45
C TYR A 189 20.79 -27.76 -21.42
N GLU A 190 20.88 -28.05 -22.72
CA GLU A 190 21.00 -26.95 -23.70
C GLU A 190 19.66 -26.19 -23.81
N LEU A 191 19.73 -24.85 -23.80
CA LEU A 191 18.57 -24.01 -24.08
C LEU A 191 18.22 -24.05 -25.58
N ASP A 192 16.93 -24.14 -25.87
CA ASP A 192 16.45 -23.98 -27.22
C ASP A 192 16.52 -22.52 -27.71
N GLU A 193 16.11 -22.25 -28.95
CA GLU A 193 16.18 -20.91 -29.52
C GLU A 193 15.17 -19.94 -28.87
N GLU A 194 13.99 -20.44 -28.47
CA GLU A 194 12.96 -19.61 -27.82
C GLU A 194 13.42 -19.19 -26.43
N GLU A 195 14.02 -20.10 -25.67
CA GLU A 195 14.61 -19.83 -24.36
C GLU A 195 15.80 -18.87 -24.45
N ARG A 196 16.64 -18.98 -25.49
CA ARG A 196 17.75 -18.05 -25.72
C ARG A 196 17.29 -16.65 -26.15
N GLU A 197 16.20 -16.55 -26.90
CA GLU A 197 15.56 -15.26 -27.16
C GLU A 197 14.97 -14.68 -25.87
N ARG A 198 14.30 -15.51 -25.05
CA ARG A 198 13.72 -15.07 -23.79
C ARG A 198 14.75 -14.49 -22.82
N VAL A 199 15.93 -15.10 -22.71
CA VAL A 199 17.04 -14.53 -21.92
C VAL A 199 17.44 -13.14 -22.42
N ARG A 200 17.53 -12.94 -23.74
CA ARG A 200 17.87 -11.64 -24.34
C ARG A 200 16.78 -10.59 -24.08
N GLU A 201 15.51 -10.97 -24.15
CA GLU A 201 14.40 -10.09 -23.78
C GLU A 201 14.46 -9.68 -22.31
N ILE A 202 14.76 -10.62 -21.41
CA ILE A 202 14.89 -10.34 -19.98
C ILE A 202 16.06 -9.39 -19.71
N ASP A 203 17.23 -9.64 -20.30
CA ASP A 203 18.40 -8.76 -20.15
C ASP A 203 18.08 -7.32 -20.61
N ALA A 204 17.44 -7.16 -21.76
CA ALA A 204 17.03 -5.85 -22.25
C ALA A 204 15.99 -5.16 -21.35
N ALA A 205 15.06 -5.92 -20.76
CA ALA A 205 14.07 -5.39 -19.82
C ALA A 205 14.71 -4.96 -18.49
N LEU A 206 15.71 -5.69 -17.99
CA LEU A 206 16.48 -5.30 -16.81
C LEU A 206 17.26 -4.01 -17.05
N GLU A 207 17.92 -3.86 -18.20
CA GLU A 207 18.59 -2.61 -18.58
C GLU A 207 17.60 -1.43 -18.65
N ALA A 208 16.40 -1.64 -19.18
CA ALA A 208 15.36 -0.62 -19.21
C ALA A 208 14.92 -0.17 -17.81
N ILE A 209 14.80 -1.12 -16.86
CA ILE A 209 14.48 -0.82 -15.45
C ILE A 209 15.59 0.03 -14.80
N GLU A 210 16.87 -0.27 -15.05
CA GLU A 210 17.98 0.53 -14.53
C GLU A 210 17.96 1.97 -15.04
N LEU A 211 17.61 2.17 -16.32
CA LEU A 211 17.44 3.49 -16.91
C LEU A 211 16.25 4.25 -16.29
N GLU A 212 15.13 3.57 -16.05
CA GLU A 212 13.95 4.15 -15.41
C GLU A 212 14.27 4.58 -13.96
N ARG A 213 14.96 3.74 -13.18
CA ARG A 213 15.45 4.09 -11.84
C ARG A 213 16.35 5.33 -11.86
N SER A 214 17.28 5.38 -12.82
CA SER A 214 18.18 6.52 -12.98
C SER A 214 17.43 7.82 -13.28
N THR A 215 16.37 7.74 -14.09
CA THR A 215 15.51 8.87 -14.42
C THR A 215 14.70 9.34 -13.21
N LEU A 216 14.14 8.41 -12.43
CA LEU A 216 13.43 8.73 -11.18
C LEU A 216 14.35 9.44 -10.18
N ALA A 217 15.60 8.98 -10.04
CA ALA A 217 16.58 9.62 -9.17
C ALA A 217 16.98 11.04 -9.63
N GLN A 218 17.09 11.28 -10.94
CA GLN A 218 17.42 12.61 -11.49
C GLN A 218 16.28 13.63 -11.30
N ASN A 219 15.03 13.20 -11.47
CA ASN A 219 13.86 14.05 -11.25
C ASN A 219 13.76 14.52 -9.79
N GLN A 220 14.22 13.71 -8.84
CA GLN A 220 14.28 14.06 -7.43
C GLN A 220 15.24 15.22 -7.14
N ILE A 221 16.42 15.23 -7.78
CA ILE A 221 17.43 16.28 -7.59
C ILE A 221 16.91 17.63 -8.12
N THR A 222 16.07 17.59 -9.15
CA THR A 222 15.57 18.79 -9.83
C THR A 222 14.34 19.40 -9.14
N ALA A 223 13.61 18.61 -8.35
CA ALA A 223 12.40 19.03 -7.63
C ALA A 223 12.65 19.46 -6.17
N SER A 224 13.89 19.31 -5.67
CA SER A 224 14.33 19.71 -4.31
C SER A 224 14.98 21.10 -4.32
#